data_AF-A0A9E1ZPV9-F1
#
_entry.id   AF-A0A9E1ZPV9-F1
#
_cell.length_a   1.000
_cell.length_b   1.000
_cell.length_c   1.000
_cell.angle_alpha   90.00
_cell.angle_beta   90.00
_cell.angle_gamma   90.00
#
_symmetry.space_group_name_H-M   'P 1'
#
loop_
_entity.id
_entity.type
_entity.pdbx_description
1 polymer ?
#
loop_
_entity_poly.entity_id
_entity_poly.type
_entity_poly.pdbx_seq_one_letter_code
_entity_poly.pdbx_strand_id
1 'polypeptide(L)'
;MEVLINTSDIRNSSSRLKSRAADMEAAIQSAENAIAPLRHFKSPRIERDLAAWDEIKSTFVKNLESLLRTADELARAAADTEAANN
;
A
#
# COMPACT_ATOMS: atom_id res chain seq x y z
N MET A 1 -20.19 -14.45 24.77
CA MET A 1 -20.57 -14.04 23.40
C MET A 1 -19.39 -14.41 22.53
N GLU A 2 -19.51 -15.49 21.75
CA GLU A 2 -18.44 -15.93 20.84
C GLU A 2 -18.36 -14.96 19.67
N VAL A 3 -17.19 -14.34 19.47
CA VAL A 3 -16.92 -13.59 18.26
C VAL A 3 -16.56 -14.62 17.19
N LEU A 4 -17.51 -14.92 16.30
CA LEU A 4 -17.25 -15.69 15.08
C LEU A 4 -16.42 -14.81 14.13
N ILE A 5 -15.10 -14.84 14.30
CA ILE A 5 -14.19 -14.19 13.37
C ILE A 5 -14.20 -14.99 12.08
N ASN A 6 -14.64 -14.38 10.97
CA ASN A 6 -14.51 -15.00 9.65
C ASN A 6 -13.07 -14.85 9.15
N THR A 7 -12.22 -15.71 9.67
CA THR A 7 -10.77 -15.77 9.42
C THR A 7 -10.42 -16.03 7.95
N SER A 8 -11.29 -16.73 7.21
CA SER A 8 -11.15 -16.95 5.76
C SER A 8 -11.29 -15.65 4.98
N ASP A 9 -12.31 -14.84 5.28
CA ASP A 9 -12.53 -13.54 4.61
C ASP A 9 -11.39 -12.56 4.89
N ILE A 10 -10.83 -12.58 6.10
CA ILE A 10 -9.66 -11.77 6.47
C ILE A 10 -8.44 -12.18 5.64
N ARG A 11 -8.15 -13.48 5.53
CA ARG A 11 -7.03 -14.00 4.72
C ARG A 11 -7.19 -13.65 3.23
N ASN A 12 -8.38 -13.85 2.69
CA ASN A 12 -8.70 -13.53 1.30
C ASN A 12 -8.57 -12.02 1.01
N SER A 13 -9.06 -11.18 1.92
CA SER A 13 -8.98 -9.73 1.76
C SER A 13 -7.54 -9.23 1.87
N SER A 14 -6.75 -9.76 2.82
CA SER A 14 -5.32 -9.44 2.96
C SER A 14 -4.53 -9.84 1.71
N SER A 15 -4.78 -11.04 1.16
CA SER A 15 -4.13 -11.49 -0.08
C SER A 15 -4.49 -10.61 -1.28
N ARG A 16 -5.77 -10.24 -1.44
CA ARG A 16 -6.21 -9.33 -2.51
C ARG A 16 -5.55 -7.97 -2.36
N LEU A 17 -5.44 -7.49 -1.13
CA LEU A 17 -4.83 -6.19 -0.88
C LEU A 17 -3.34 -6.18 -1.23
N LYS A 18 -2.59 -7.22 -0.86
CA LYS A 18 -1.17 -7.39 -1.24
C LYS A 18 -0.98 -7.40 -2.76
N SER A 19 -1.85 -8.11 -3.48
CA SER A 19 -1.81 -8.12 -4.95
C SER A 19 -2.03 -6.72 -5.53
N ARG A 20 -2.99 -5.95 -4.98
CA ARG A 20 -3.25 -4.59 -5.43
C ARG A 20 -2.13 -3.61 -5.06
N ALA A 21 -1.46 -3.83 -3.94
CA ALA A 21 -0.30 -3.03 -3.56
C ALA A 21 0.84 -3.16 -4.58
N ALA A 22 1.12 -4.37 -5.06
CA ALA A 22 2.11 -4.58 -6.11
C ALA A 22 1.74 -3.84 -7.42
N ASP A 23 0.47 -3.87 -7.82
CA ASP A 23 -0.02 -3.10 -8.97
C ASP A 23 0.21 -1.58 -8.77
N MET A 24 -0.06 -1.07 -7.56
CA MET A 24 0.11 0.34 -7.21
C MET A 24 1.58 0.77 -7.19
N GLU A 25 2.46 -0.04 -6.62
CA GLU A 25 3.91 0.19 -6.63
C GLU A 25 4.45 0.25 -8.06
N ALA A 26 4.02 -0.67 -8.93
CA ALA A 26 4.38 -0.66 -10.34
C ALA A 26 3.89 0.60 -11.07
N ALA A 27 2.67 1.06 -10.78
CA ALA A 27 2.12 2.29 -11.33
C ALA A 27 2.93 3.54 -10.88
N ILE A 28 3.31 3.61 -9.61
CA ILE A 28 4.17 4.69 -9.09
C ILE A 28 5.53 4.68 -9.76
N GLN A 29 6.15 3.51 -9.90
CA GLN A 29 7.46 3.40 -10.55
C GLN A 29 7.38 3.81 -12.02
N SER A 30 6.30 3.43 -12.72
CA SER A 30 6.05 3.84 -14.11
C SER A 30 5.93 5.37 -14.22
N ALA A 31 5.15 5.99 -13.34
CA ALA A 31 5.01 7.44 -13.31
C ALA A 31 6.35 8.14 -12.98
N GLU A 32 7.12 7.62 -12.00
CA GLU A 32 8.44 8.15 -11.66
C GLU A 32 9.40 8.14 -12.86
N ASN A 33 9.41 7.04 -13.61
CA ASN A 33 10.22 6.92 -14.82
C ASN A 33 9.80 7.92 -15.89
N ALA A 34 8.50 8.17 -16.05
CA ALA A 34 7.97 9.13 -17.01
C ALA A 34 8.33 10.58 -16.66
N ILE A 35 8.37 10.93 -15.37
CA ILE A 35 8.70 12.29 -14.92
C ILE A 35 10.20 12.52 -14.74
N ALA A 36 11.02 11.47 -14.58
CA ALA A 36 12.44 11.59 -14.30
C ALA A 36 13.18 12.58 -15.24
N PRO A 37 12.92 12.60 -16.57
CA PRO A 37 13.54 13.58 -17.47
C PRO A 37 13.21 15.04 -17.11
N LEU A 38 12.02 15.30 -16.54
CA LEU A 38 11.58 16.65 -16.16
C LEU A 38 12.43 17.25 -15.05
N ARG A 39 13.10 16.42 -14.23
CA ARG A 39 13.96 16.87 -13.13
C ARG A 39 15.20 17.64 -13.59
N HIS A 40 15.58 17.55 -14.86
CA HIS A 40 16.72 18.28 -15.43
C HIS A 40 16.36 19.68 -15.95
N PHE A 41 15.07 20.02 -16.01
CA PHE A 41 14.61 21.30 -16.52
C PHE A 41 14.61 22.36 -15.42
N LYS A 42 15.23 23.51 -15.68
CA LYS A 42 15.20 24.67 -14.78
C LYS A 42 13.97 25.52 -15.09
N SER A 43 12.87 25.25 -14.40
CA SER A 43 11.62 26.00 -14.52
C SER A 43 10.88 26.00 -13.18
N PRO A 44 10.55 27.17 -12.61
CA PRO A 44 9.84 27.25 -11.33
C PRO A 44 8.51 26.49 -11.31
N ARG A 45 7.83 26.40 -12.47
CA ARG A 45 6.59 25.63 -12.60
C ARG A 45 6.87 24.13 -12.50
N ILE A 46 7.87 23.63 -13.21
CA ILE A 46 8.25 22.21 -13.21
C ILE A 46 8.74 21.81 -11.82
N GLU A 47 9.55 22.65 -11.17
CA GLU A 47 10.03 22.40 -9.80
C GLU A 47 8.87 22.26 -8.80
N ARG A 48 7.88 23.16 -8.85
CA ARG A 48 6.69 23.07 -8.01
C ARG A 48 5.87 21.81 -8.28
N ASP A 49 5.65 21.48 -9.54
CA ASP A 49 4.83 20.33 -9.92
C ASP A 49 5.56 19.00 -9.56
N LEU A 50 6.90 18.95 -9.65
CA LEU A 50 7.73 17.83 -9.18
C LEU A 50 7.70 17.70 -7.65
N ALA A 51 7.76 18.82 -6.91
CA ALA A 51 7.65 18.80 -5.45
C ALA A 51 6.28 18.26 -5.00
N ALA A 52 5.20 18.67 -5.68
CA ALA A 52 3.86 18.15 -5.42
C ALA A 52 3.76 16.65 -5.73
N TRP A 53 4.37 16.17 -6.81
CA TRP A 53 4.48 14.74 -7.10
C TRP A 53 5.20 13.99 -5.98
N ASP A 54 6.37 14.48 -5.54
CA ASP A 54 7.19 13.84 -4.52
C ASP A 54 6.43 13.74 -3.18
N GLU A 55 5.66 14.77 -2.83
CA GLU A 55 4.79 14.78 -1.64
C GLU A 55 3.65 13.75 -1.74
N ILE A 56 2.94 13.71 -2.87
CA ILE A 56 1.85 12.75 -3.11
C ILE A 56 2.39 11.32 -3.08
N LYS A 57 3.50 11.06 -3.76
CA LYS A 57 4.16 9.75 -3.78
C LYS A 57 4.54 9.30 -2.37
N SER A 58 5.22 10.16 -1.62
CA SER A 58 5.63 9.88 -0.24
C SER A 58 4.44 9.56 0.66
N THR A 59 3.36 10.34 0.57
CA THR A 59 2.13 10.14 1.34
C THR A 59 1.46 8.82 0.98
N PHE A 60 1.35 8.53 -0.32
CA PHE A 60 0.74 7.30 -0.80
C PHE A 60 1.51 6.06 -0.34
N VAL A 61 2.84 6.04 -0.48
CA VAL A 61 3.69 4.91 -0.06
C VAL A 61 3.50 4.63 1.44
N LYS A 62 3.54 5.67 2.30
CA LYS A 62 3.32 5.51 3.74
C LYS A 62 1.94 4.94 4.06
N ASN A 63 0.91 5.41 3.37
CA ASN A 63 -0.46 4.93 3.56
C ASN A 63 -0.59 3.46 3.12
N LEU A 64 0.02 3.10 1.99
CA LEU A 64 0.03 1.73 1.49
C LEU A 64 0.76 0.78 2.46
N GLU A 65 1.93 1.16 2.95
CA GLU A 65 2.68 0.41 3.96
C GLU A 65 1.86 0.21 5.24
N SER A 66 1.22 1.26 5.75
CA SER A 66 0.38 1.15 6.94
C SER A 66 -0.79 0.21 6.73
N LEU A 67 -1.44 0.27 5.57
CA LEU A 67 -2.57 -0.58 5.21
C LEU A 67 -2.15 -2.05 5.09
N LEU A 68 -1.00 -2.33 4.45
CA LEU A 68 -0.43 -3.67 4.34
C LEU A 68 -0.06 -4.24 5.71
N ARG A 69 0.55 -3.44 6.58
CA ARG A 69 0.86 -3.85 7.95
C ARG A 69 -0.40 -4.23 8.72
N THR A 70 -1.44 -3.40 8.68
CA THR A 70 -2.72 -3.72 9.33
C THR A 70 -3.34 -5.00 8.77
N ALA A 71 -3.24 -5.22 7.46
CA ALA A 71 -3.75 -6.44 6.83
C ALA A 71 -2.95 -7.70 7.24
N ASP A 72 -1.65 -7.57 7.51
CA ASP A 72 -0.83 -8.64 8.06
C ASP A 72 -1.15 -8.93 9.52
N GLU A 73 -1.34 -7.89 10.34
CA GLU A 73 -1.76 -8.03 11.74
C GLU A 73 -3.11 -8.75 11.85
N LEU A 74 -4.08 -8.36 11.03
CA LEU A 74 -5.39 -9.03 10.97
C LEU A 74 -5.27 -10.49 10.52
N ALA A 75 -4.44 -10.77 9.52
CA ALA A 75 -4.22 -12.14 9.05
C ALA A 75 -3.55 -13.02 10.12
N ARG A 76 -2.62 -12.47 10.92
CA ARG A 76 -2.01 -13.15 12.07
C ARG A 76 -3.03 -13.42 13.17
N ALA A 77 -3.79 -12.40 13.57
CA ALA A 77 -4.84 -12.56 14.59
C ALA A 77 -5.89 -13.61 14.19
N ALA A 78 -6.23 -13.68 12.89
CA ALA A 78 -7.09 -14.73 12.35
C ALA A 78 -6.47 -16.13 12.49
N ALA A 79 -5.18 -16.29 12.19
CA ALA A 79 -4.47 -17.55 12.34
C ALA A 79 -4.35 -17.99 13.81
N ASP A 80 -4.06 -17.06 14.72
CA ASP A 80 -3.96 -17.34 16.16
C ASP A 80 -5.31 -17.80 16.73
N THR A 81 -6.41 -17.19 16.26
CA THR A 81 -7.78 -17.58 16.66
C THR A 81 -8.10 -19.01 16.20
N GLU A 82 -7.69 -19.40 14.99
CA GLU A 82 -7.87 -20.77 14.49
C GLU A 82 -7.03 -21.77 15.27
N ALA A 83 -5.79 -21.42 15.64
CA ALA A 83 -4.91 -22.28 16.40
C ALA A 83 -5.41 -22.50 17.85
N ALA A 84 -6.06 -21.50 18.45
CA ALA A 84 -6.61 -21.60 19.81
C ALA A 84 -7.92 -22.41 19.90
N ASN A 85 -8.64 -22.56 18.78
CA ASN A 85 -9.94 -23.25 18.72
C ASN A 85 -9.86 -24.70 18.17
N ASN A 86 -8.67 -25.19 17.84
CA ASN A 86 -8.40 -26.58 17.44
C ASN A 86 -7.61 -27.31 18.54
#